data_AF-A0A2C1Z8G3-F1
#
_entry.id   AF-A0A2C1Z8G3-F1
#
_cell.length_a   1.000
_cell.length_b   1.000
_cell.length_c   1.000
_cell.angle_alpha   90.00
_cell.angle_beta   90.00
_cell.angle_gamma   90.00
#
_symmetry.space_group_name_H-M   'P 1'
#
loop_
_entity.id
_entity.type
_entity.pdbx_description
1 polymer ?
#
loop_
_entity_poly.entity_id
_entity_poly.type
_entity_poly.pdbx_seq_one_letter_code
_entity_poly.pdbx_strand_id
1 'polypeptide(L)'
;MVIHVVSSGETLWQIANRYNVNMNGIVQINGLQNPNQLVIGQSLVIPVPGTSHIVKYGETLWSISQQYGVSINSIIQANQLTNPSLLYPGTKLIIPPRIHVTQAGETLWQIANRYGVTVQQLINENQIQNPNLIYQGTPLRIPTHKPTIEVNAYTYQPDQAAADTVNELAPYLTYISPFAYLINENGDLNPAHDELTIQAALAKNVVPMMSITNFTSSAAGSNVAHTLLSTPNLREKVLTNMLQIMDQKGYKGANIDFENVLPADRENYNTFLQLAVDRLHPKGYFVSTALAPKASATQAGLLYEAHDYEAHGRIADFVVLMTYEWGYRLGPPQAISPINQMRRVVEYARSVMPAEKIFLGFQIYARDWLLPHVQGQEAETFSTQEAIARAVKYGAAIQYDTTTQSPFFRYTDEQGRSHEVWFEDARSAQAKFDLAKEFNLRGISYWALGYPYPSNWALLADNFTIKKGRPAF
;
A
#
# COMPACT_ATOMS: atom_id res chain seq x y z
N MET A 1 4.61 12.99 -9.37
CA MET A 1 3.23 13.56 -9.29
C MET A 1 3.13 14.62 -8.18
N VAL A 2 2.07 15.45 -8.18
CA VAL A 2 1.79 16.44 -7.10
C VAL A 2 0.42 16.19 -6.50
N ILE A 3 0.34 16.18 -5.16
CA ILE A 3 -0.94 16.18 -4.44
C ILE A 3 -1.40 17.64 -4.25
N HIS A 4 -2.58 17.96 -4.76
CA HIS A 4 -3.27 19.24 -4.63
C HIS A 4 -4.51 19.08 -3.73
N VAL A 5 -4.79 20.06 -2.87
CA VAL A 5 -5.98 20.05 -1.99
C VAL A 5 -6.91 21.15 -2.46
N VAL A 6 -8.14 20.78 -2.82
CA VAL A 6 -9.15 21.69 -3.36
C VAL A 6 -9.53 22.73 -2.32
N SER A 7 -9.44 24.00 -2.70
CA SER A 7 -9.87 25.15 -1.92
C SER A 7 -11.27 25.61 -2.32
N SER A 8 -11.88 26.45 -1.48
CA SER A 8 -13.21 27.01 -1.76
C SER A 8 -13.27 27.71 -3.11
N GLY A 9 -14.23 27.32 -3.95
CA GLY A 9 -14.48 27.90 -5.26
C GLY A 9 -13.52 27.47 -6.38
N GLU A 10 -12.56 26.58 -6.10
CA GLU A 10 -11.67 26.06 -7.14
C GLU A 10 -12.40 25.10 -8.09
N THR A 11 -12.22 25.31 -9.39
CA THR A 11 -12.69 24.40 -10.43
C THR A 11 -11.56 23.52 -10.96
N LEU A 12 -11.91 22.36 -11.51
CA LEU A 12 -10.91 21.47 -12.10
C LEU A 12 -10.14 22.15 -13.25
N TRP A 13 -10.77 23.05 -14.00
CA TRP A 13 -10.13 23.85 -15.04
C TRP A 13 -9.06 24.80 -14.47
N GLN A 14 -9.36 25.50 -13.37
CA GLN A 14 -8.39 26.38 -12.71
C GLN A 14 -7.19 25.57 -12.20
N ILE A 15 -7.44 24.39 -11.63
CA ILE A 15 -6.39 23.48 -11.15
C ILE A 15 -5.54 22.98 -12.33
N ALA A 16 -6.17 22.49 -13.40
CA ALA A 16 -5.47 22.02 -14.60
C ALA A 16 -4.57 23.11 -15.21
N ASN A 17 -5.08 24.34 -15.30
CA ASN A 17 -4.31 25.48 -15.79
C ASN A 17 -3.16 25.87 -14.86
N ARG A 18 -3.39 25.89 -13.54
CA ARG A 18 -2.35 26.19 -12.56
C ARG A 18 -1.14 25.27 -12.72
N TYR A 19 -1.40 23.99 -12.92
CA TYR A 19 -0.36 22.97 -13.06
C TYR A 19 0.07 22.70 -14.51
N ASN A 20 -0.53 23.39 -15.48
CA ASN A 20 -0.30 23.20 -16.91
C ASN A 20 -0.40 21.73 -17.34
N VAL A 21 -1.48 21.05 -16.92
CA VAL A 21 -1.76 19.65 -17.28
C VAL A 21 -3.12 19.52 -17.95
N ASN A 22 -3.31 18.41 -18.68
CA ASN A 22 -4.60 18.09 -19.26
C ASN A 22 -5.61 17.73 -18.15
N MET A 23 -6.77 18.40 -18.16
CA MET A 23 -7.87 18.18 -17.23
C MET A 23 -8.33 16.71 -17.21
N ASN A 24 -8.43 16.05 -18.37
CA ASN A 24 -8.82 14.63 -18.46
C ASN A 24 -7.82 13.71 -17.78
N GLY A 25 -6.52 14.08 -17.77
CA GLY A 25 -5.51 13.35 -17.03
C GLY A 25 -5.76 13.38 -15.52
N ILE A 26 -6.22 14.51 -14.99
CA ILE A 26 -6.62 14.63 -13.58
C ILE A 26 -7.88 13.80 -13.30
N VAL A 27 -8.86 13.83 -14.20
CA VAL A 27 -10.10 13.04 -14.05
C VAL A 27 -9.78 11.55 -13.95
N GLN A 28 -9.00 11.02 -14.90
CA GLN A 28 -8.69 9.59 -14.98
C GLN A 28 -7.88 9.11 -13.77
N ILE A 29 -6.80 9.81 -13.41
CA ILE A 29 -5.90 9.37 -12.34
C ILE A 29 -6.54 9.41 -10.94
N ASN A 30 -7.57 10.23 -10.76
CA ASN A 30 -8.32 10.34 -9.50
C ASN A 30 -9.68 9.62 -9.55
N GLY A 31 -10.06 9.03 -10.68
CA GLY A 31 -11.37 8.40 -10.86
C GLY A 31 -12.55 9.34 -10.59
N LEU A 32 -12.45 10.61 -10.98
CA LEU A 32 -13.51 11.60 -10.70
C LEU A 32 -14.78 11.25 -11.48
N GLN A 33 -15.85 10.90 -10.76
CA GLN A 33 -17.15 10.61 -11.36
C GLN A 33 -17.82 11.87 -11.91
N ASN A 34 -17.73 12.98 -11.17
CA ASN A 34 -18.24 14.28 -11.61
C ASN A 34 -17.15 15.36 -11.50
N PRO A 35 -16.41 15.64 -12.60
CA PRO A 35 -15.33 16.63 -12.63
C PRO A 35 -15.75 18.07 -12.27
N ASN A 36 -17.05 18.38 -12.31
CA ASN A 36 -17.59 19.71 -12.01
C ASN A 36 -18.01 19.87 -10.53
N GLN A 37 -17.92 18.81 -9.73
CA GLN A 37 -18.31 18.81 -8.31
C GLN A 37 -17.13 18.42 -7.44
N LEU A 38 -16.23 19.38 -7.24
CA LEU A 38 -15.13 19.21 -6.29
C LEU A 38 -15.58 19.63 -4.89
N VAL A 39 -15.03 18.97 -3.87
CA VAL A 39 -15.32 19.27 -2.46
C VAL A 39 -14.13 19.97 -1.82
N ILE A 40 -14.39 20.96 -0.97
CA ILE A 40 -13.34 21.62 -0.17
C ILE A 40 -12.58 20.56 0.62
N GLY A 41 -11.25 20.58 0.52
CA GLY A 41 -10.38 19.64 1.20
C GLY A 41 -10.21 18.29 0.50
N GLN A 42 -10.90 18.05 -0.62
CA GLN A 42 -10.63 16.88 -1.47
C GLN A 42 -9.20 16.93 -1.99
N SER A 43 -8.45 15.83 -1.84
CA SER A 43 -7.11 15.72 -2.41
C SER A 43 -7.16 15.16 -3.83
N LEU A 44 -6.43 15.77 -4.76
CA LEU A 44 -6.25 15.31 -6.14
C LEU A 44 -4.78 15.06 -6.43
N VAL A 45 -4.49 13.93 -7.05
CA VAL A 45 -3.20 13.65 -7.68
C VAL A 45 -3.17 14.34 -9.04
N ILE A 46 -2.22 15.25 -9.21
CA ILE A 46 -2.00 16.00 -10.43
C ILE A 46 -0.80 15.37 -11.17
N PRO A 47 -0.98 14.91 -12.42
CA PRO A 47 0.06 14.26 -13.20
C PRO A 47 1.03 15.29 -13.81
N VAL A 48 1.64 16.14 -12.96
CA VAL A 48 2.69 17.04 -13.42
C VAL A 48 3.94 16.25 -13.82
N PRO A 49 4.62 16.62 -14.91
CA PRO A 49 5.94 16.09 -15.21
C PRO A 49 6.91 16.49 -14.08
N GLY A 50 7.49 15.51 -13.39
CA GLY A 50 8.47 15.73 -12.34
C GLY A 50 8.10 15.14 -10.98
N THR A 51 8.99 15.37 -10.01
CA THR A 51 8.91 14.84 -8.65
C THR A 51 8.63 15.96 -7.66
N SER A 52 7.75 15.72 -6.69
CA SER A 52 7.54 16.66 -5.59
C SER A 52 8.66 16.53 -4.55
N HIS A 53 9.19 17.66 -4.08
CA HIS A 53 10.19 17.73 -3.02
C HIS A 53 9.71 18.69 -1.92
N ILE A 54 9.71 18.24 -0.66
CA ILE A 54 9.43 19.11 0.49
C ILE A 54 10.76 19.56 1.05
N VAL A 55 10.98 20.88 1.02
CA VAL A 55 12.19 21.53 1.50
C VAL A 55 12.41 21.19 2.97
N LYS A 56 13.58 20.65 3.30
CA LYS A 56 14.03 20.35 4.65
C LYS A 56 14.81 21.53 5.22
N TYR A 57 15.03 21.49 6.53
CA TYR A 57 15.86 22.48 7.21
C TYR A 57 17.27 22.54 6.60
N GLY A 58 17.69 23.73 6.17
CA GLY A 58 19.01 23.99 5.61
C GLY A 58 19.17 23.71 4.10
N GLU A 59 18.14 23.23 3.41
CA GLU A 59 18.20 23.02 1.96
C GLU A 59 18.12 24.35 1.18
N THR A 60 18.84 24.40 0.07
CA THR A 60 18.84 25.53 -0.88
C THR A 60 18.45 25.01 -2.27
N LEU A 61 18.05 25.89 -3.19
CA LEU A 61 17.84 25.48 -4.58
C LEU A 61 19.10 24.87 -5.19
N TRP A 62 20.29 25.30 -4.77
CA TRP A 62 21.54 24.69 -5.23
C TRP A 62 21.66 23.24 -4.75
N SER A 63 21.52 22.98 -3.44
CA SER A 63 21.63 21.61 -2.91
C SER A 63 20.56 20.68 -3.50
N ILE A 64 19.33 21.18 -3.67
CA ILE A 64 18.24 20.44 -4.31
C ILE A 64 18.56 20.18 -5.79
N SER A 65 19.04 21.19 -6.53
CA SER A 65 19.43 21.03 -7.93
C SER A 65 20.49 19.94 -8.13
N GLN A 66 21.48 19.88 -7.23
CA GLN A 66 22.52 18.85 -7.24
C GLN A 66 21.95 17.47 -6.91
N GLN A 67 21.07 17.38 -5.89
CA GLN A 67 20.43 16.13 -5.50
C GLN A 67 19.64 15.49 -6.65
N TYR A 68 18.89 16.29 -7.40
CA TYR A 68 18.03 15.79 -8.48
C TYR A 68 18.70 15.83 -9.87
N GLY A 69 19.89 16.43 -9.98
CA GLY A 69 20.60 16.57 -11.25
C GLY A 69 19.88 17.45 -12.27
N VAL A 70 19.13 18.45 -11.81
CA VAL A 70 18.39 19.42 -12.63
C VAL A 70 18.97 20.82 -12.49
N SER A 71 18.64 21.76 -13.38
CA SER A 71 19.12 23.13 -13.25
C SER A 71 18.27 23.92 -12.24
N ILE A 72 18.91 24.84 -11.48
CA ILE A 72 18.19 25.78 -10.61
C ILE A 72 17.11 26.54 -11.38
N ASN A 73 17.44 27.02 -12.59
CA ASN A 73 16.49 27.74 -13.45
C ASN A 73 15.26 26.89 -13.80
N SER A 74 15.44 25.59 -14.07
CA SER A 74 14.30 24.71 -14.33
C SER A 74 13.41 24.52 -13.10
N ILE A 75 13.98 24.49 -11.89
CA ILE A 75 13.20 24.46 -10.64
C ILE A 75 12.45 25.79 -10.45
N ILE A 76 13.12 26.93 -10.66
CA ILE A 76 12.50 28.25 -10.55
C ILE A 76 11.31 28.37 -11.52
N GLN A 77 11.50 27.97 -12.77
CA GLN A 77 10.45 28.00 -13.80
C GLN A 77 9.29 27.06 -13.47
N ALA A 78 9.58 25.82 -13.07
CA ALA A 78 8.55 24.83 -12.73
C ALA A 78 7.68 25.25 -11.53
N ASN A 79 8.22 26.08 -10.64
CA ASN A 79 7.55 26.53 -9.41
C ASN A 79 7.12 28.00 -9.44
N GLN A 80 7.44 28.72 -10.52
CA GLN A 80 7.19 30.16 -10.64
C GLN A 80 7.73 30.96 -9.44
N LEU A 81 8.93 30.60 -8.95
CA LEU A 81 9.50 31.22 -7.75
C LEU A 81 9.87 32.67 -8.02
N THR A 82 9.23 33.59 -7.30
CA THR A 82 9.52 35.03 -7.36
C THR A 82 10.75 35.42 -6.56
N ASN A 83 11.08 34.67 -5.50
CA ASN A 83 12.27 34.90 -4.68
C ASN A 83 13.06 33.59 -4.45
N PRO A 84 13.89 33.17 -5.43
CA PRO A 84 14.59 31.89 -5.40
C PRO A 84 15.57 31.69 -4.23
N SER A 85 16.00 32.77 -3.58
CA SER A 85 16.93 32.73 -2.44
C SER A 85 16.24 32.46 -1.10
N LEU A 86 14.91 32.55 -1.03
CA LEU A 86 14.10 32.36 0.17
C LEU A 86 13.33 31.04 0.07
N LEU A 87 13.96 29.96 0.57
CA LEU A 87 13.32 28.66 0.74
C LEU A 87 13.01 28.43 2.22
N TYR A 88 11.73 28.20 2.55
CA TYR A 88 11.32 27.85 3.90
C TYR A 88 11.16 26.33 4.04
N PRO A 89 11.59 25.71 5.15
CA PRO A 89 11.29 24.31 5.44
C PRO A 89 9.78 24.04 5.36
N GLY A 90 9.40 22.92 4.75
CA GLY A 90 8.01 22.57 4.44
C GLY A 90 7.51 23.08 3.09
N THR A 91 8.26 23.96 2.39
CA THR A 91 7.88 24.41 1.04
C THR A 91 7.87 23.23 0.08
N LYS A 92 6.77 23.03 -0.64
CA LYS A 92 6.65 21.98 -1.66
C LYS A 92 7.10 22.54 -3.02
N LEU A 93 8.16 21.94 -3.57
CA LEU A 93 8.69 22.26 -4.90
C LEU A 93 8.42 21.13 -5.89
N ILE A 94 8.01 21.50 -7.09
CA ILE A 94 8.00 20.65 -8.28
C ILE A 94 9.41 20.63 -8.86
N ILE A 95 10.06 19.47 -8.78
CA ILE A 95 11.34 19.24 -9.41
C ILE A 95 11.08 18.66 -10.80
N PRO A 96 11.38 19.39 -11.89
CA PRO A 96 11.11 18.89 -13.23
C PRO A 96 11.95 17.64 -13.53
N PRO A 97 11.57 16.80 -14.52
CA PRO A 97 12.39 15.67 -14.92
C PRO A 97 13.77 16.12 -15.37
N ARG A 98 14.80 15.36 -15.04
CA ARG A 98 16.13 15.56 -15.60
C ARG A 98 16.08 15.26 -17.10
N ILE A 99 16.46 16.23 -17.93
CA ILE A 99 16.50 16.07 -19.38
C ILE A 99 17.94 15.89 -19.84
N HIS A 100 18.16 14.86 -20.64
CA HIS A 100 19.38 14.66 -21.41
C HIS A 100 19.10 14.94 -22.88
N VAL A 101 19.86 15.82 -23.50
CA VAL A 101 19.75 16.08 -24.95
C VAL A 101 20.79 15.22 -25.66
N THR A 102 20.31 14.29 -26.48
CA THR A 102 21.15 13.32 -27.20
C THR A 102 22.20 14.01 -28.07
N GLN A 103 23.42 13.50 -28.04
CA GLN A 103 24.53 13.98 -28.87
C GLN A 103 24.68 13.14 -30.15
N ALA A 104 25.42 13.66 -31.13
CA ALA A 104 25.68 12.94 -32.38
C ALA A 104 26.40 11.61 -32.10
N GLY A 105 25.86 10.50 -32.63
CA GLY A 105 26.42 9.15 -32.48
C GLY A 105 26.20 8.50 -31.11
N GLU A 106 25.47 9.16 -30.20
CA GLU A 106 25.15 8.60 -28.88
C GLU A 106 24.05 7.53 -29.00
N THR A 107 24.15 6.49 -28.17
CA THR A 107 23.17 5.38 -28.10
C THR A 107 22.43 5.38 -26.78
N LEU A 108 21.23 4.79 -26.73
CA LEU A 108 20.49 4.63 -25.48
C LEU A 108 21.30 3.88 -24.41
N TRP A 109 22.13 2.91 -24.81
CA TRP A 109 23.00 2.18 -23.88
C TRP A 109 24.03 3.09 -23.21
N GLN A 110 24.70 3.96 -23.96
CA GLN A 110 25.67 4.91 -23.41
C GLN A 110 25.00 5.91 -22.46
N ILE A 111 23.80 6.39 -22.81
CA ILE A 111 23.00 7.31 -21.99
C ILE A 111 22.56 6.60 -20.70
N ALA A 112 22.02 5.40 -20.82
CA ALA A 112 21.60 4.57 -19.70
C ALA A 112 22.75 4.37 -18.69
N ASN A 113 23.90 3.95 -19.20
CA ASN A 113 25.11 3.73 -18.39
C ASN A 113 25.61 5.02 -17.72
N ARG A 114 25.58 6.17 -18.42
CA ARG A 114 25.97 7.47 -17.86
C ARG A 114 25.11 7.87 -16.65
N TYR A 115 23.82 7.55 -16.70
CA TYR A 115 22.87 7.96 -15.65
C TYR A 115 22.56 6.86 -14.63
N GLY A 116 23.18 5.68 -14.75
CA GLY A 116 22.93 4.56 -13.85
C GLY A 116 21.51 3.99 -13.95
N VAL A 117 20.89 4.07 -15.13
CA VAL A 117 19.56 3.51 -15.41
C VAL A 117 19.68 2.41 -16.46
N THR A 118 18.64 1.60 -16.62
CA THR A 118 18.58 0.60 -17.69
C THR A 118 18.04 1.19 -19.00
N VAL A 119 18.41 0.60 -20.13
CA VAL A 119 17.85 0.96 -21.43
C VAL A 119 16.33 0.82 -21.43
N GLN A 120 15.79 -0.22 -20.79
CA GLN A 120 14.34 -0.42 -20.69
C GLN A 120 13.65 0.70 -19.90
N GLN A 121 14.27 1.19 -18.81
CA GLN A 121 13.73 2.33 -18.07
C GLN A 121 13.70 3.60 -18.93
N LEU A 122 14.74 3.87 -19.72
CA LEU A 122 14.74 5.01 -20.65
C LEU A 122 13.68 4.87 -21.74
N ILE A 123 13.51 3.68 -22.31
CA ILE A 123 12.48 3.38 -23.31
C ILE A 123 11.09 3.65 -22.73
N ASN A 124 10.81 3.12 -21.55
CA ASN A 124 9.50 3.24 -20.89
C ASN A 124 9.19 4.69 -20.53
N GLU A 125 10.14 5.41 -19.94
CA GLU A 125 9.98 6.81 -19.50
C GLU A 125 9.73 7.75 -20.69
N ASN A 126 10.31 7.45 -21.85
CA ASN A 126 10.24 8.30 -23.05
C ASN A 126 9.33 7.74 -24.14
N GLN A 127 8.63 6.64 -23.87
CA GLN A 127 7.74 5.95 -24.82
C GLN A 127 8.41 5.68 -26.19
N ILE A 128 9.69 5.29 -26.16
CA ILE A 128 10.51 5.11 -27.36
C ILE A 128 10.05 3.84 -28.11
N GLN A 129 9.55 4.01 -29.33
CA GLN A 129 9.07 2.89 -30.14
C GLN A 129 10.21 2.06 -30.73
N ASN A 130 11.28 2.71 -31.20
CA ASN A 130 12.46 2.04 -31.74
C ASN A 130 13.73 2.48 -31.00
N PRO A 131 14.31 1.62 -30.14
CA PRO A 131 15.47 1.98 -29.33
C PRO A 131 16.76 2.21 -30.14
N ASN A 132 16.80 1.76 -31.39
CA ASN A 132 17.95 1.94 -32.27
C ASN A 132 17.89 3.25 -33.07
N LEU A 133 16.79 4.01 -32.99
CA LEU A 133 16.60 5.26 -33.72
C LEU A 133 16.43 6.43 -32.76
N ILE A 134 17.54 6.91 -32.22
CA ILE A 134 17.60 8.20 -31.51
C ILE A 134 18.41 9.21 -32.33
N TYR A 135 17.83 10.39 -32.54
CA TYR A 135 18.44 11.46 -33.33
C TYR A 135 19.14 12.45 -32.40
N GLN A 136 20.21 13.09 -32.86
CA GLN A 136 20.84 14.20 -32.14
C GLN A 136 19.81 15.30 -31.82
N GLY A 137 19.92 15.89 -30.62
CA GLY A 137 19.03 16.96 -30.18
C GLY A 137 17.71 16.48 -29.58
N THR A 138 17.46 15.16 -29.55
CA THR A 138 16.27 14.59 -28.92
C THR A 138 16.36 14.75 -27.40
N PRO A 139 15.41 15.41 -26.75
CA PRO A 139 15.36 15.48 -25.30
C PRO A 139 14.81 14.16 -24.73
N LEU A 140 15.59 13.50 -23.88
CA LEU A 140 15.20 12.31 -23.14
C LEU A 140 15.05 12.64 -21.66
N ARG A 141 13.90 12.31 -21.09
CA ARG A 141 13.66 12.28 -19.65
C ARG A 141 14.47 11.13 -19.05
N ILE A 142 15.33 11.48 -18.10
CA ILE A 142 16.12 10.50 -17.35
C ILE A 142 15.27 10.03 -16.18
N PRO A 143 14.98 8.71 -16.09
CA PRO A 143 14.24 8.13 -14.98
C PRO A 143 14.89 8.48 -13.64
N THR A 144 14.08 8.82 -12.65
CA THR A 144 14.54 8.95 -11.28
C THR A 144 14.63 7.58 -10.62
N HIS A 145 15.66 7.37 -9.79
CA HIS A 145 15.78 6.14 -9.02
C HIS A 145 14.67 6.08 -7.97
N LYS A 146 13.79 5.09 -8.08
CA LYS A 146 12.76 4.79 -7.08
C LYS A 146 13.21 3.59 -6.24
N PRO A 147 13.01 3.59 -4.91
CA PRO A 147 13.24 2.39 -4.12
C PRO A 147 12.41 1.24 -4.68
N THR A 148 13.03 0.06 -4.75
CA THR A 148 12.34 -1.17 -5.16
C THR A 148 11.71 -1.80 -3.95
N ILE A 149 10.41 -2.03 -4.00
CA ILE A 149 9.66 -2.73 -2.94
C ILE A 149 8.88 -3.90 -3.50
N GLU A 150 8.43 -4.76 -2.61
CA GLU A 150 7.41 -5.75 -2.90
C GLU A 150 6.02 -5.23 -2.47
N VAL A 151 4.97 -5.65 -3.18
CA VAL A 151 3.59 -5.24 -2.87
C VAL A 151 2.70 -6.47 -2.78
N ASN A 152 2.04 -6.64 -1.65
CA ASN A 152 1.00 -7.64 -1.47
C ASN A 152 -0.37 -6.97 -1.47
N ALA A 153 -1.40 -7.69 -1.87
CA ALA A 153 -2.77 -7.30 -1.64
C ALA A 153 -3.61 -8.52 -1.28
N TYR A 154 -4.44 -8.40 -0.26
CA TYR A 154 -5.47 -9.38 0.05
C TYR A 154 -6.72 -9.11 -0.78
N THR A 155 -7.53 -10.14 -1.03
CA THR A 155 -8.84 -9.99 -1.66
C THR A 155 -9.86 -10.95 -1.06
N TYR A 156 -11.05 -10.42 -0.78
CA TYR A 156 -12.26 -11.19 -0.42
C TYR A 156 -13.33 -11.13 -1.53
N GLN A 157 -12.98 -10.55 -2.69
CA GLN A 157 -13.89 -10.48 -3.83
C GLN A 157 -14.21 -11.90 -4.33
N PRO A 158 -15.40 -12.12 -4.91
CA PRO A 158 -15.68 -13.34 -5.65
C PRO A 158 -14.62 -13.60 -6.72
N ASP A 159 -14.28 -14.87 -6.95
CA ASP A 159 -13.11 -15.28 -7.73
C ASP A 159 -12.97 -14.59 -9.10
N GLN A 160 -14.07 -14.48 -9.87
CA GLN A 160 -14.05 -13.78 -11.16
C GLN A 160 -13.71 -12.28 -11.01
N ALA A 161 -14.32 -11.59 -10.04
CA ALA A 161 -14.05 -10.19 -9.80
C ALA A 161 -12.63 -9.95 -9.28
N ALA A 162 -12.12 -10.86 -8.45
CA ALA A 162 -10.73 -10.85 -8.01
C ALA A 162 -9.76 -11.04 -9.19
N ALA A 163 -10.03 -12.00 -10.10
CA ALA A 163 -9.25 -12.20 -11.32
C ALA A 163 -9.22 -10.97 -12.23
N ASP A 164 -10.37 -10.31 -12.44
CA ASP A 164 -10.45 -9.07 -13.21
C ASP A 164 -9.62 -7.95 -12.57
N THR A 165 -9.70 -7.84 -11.24
CA THR A 165 -8.92 -6.86 -10.47
C THR A 165 -7.42 -7.14 -10.56
N VAL A 166 -7.00 -8.40 -10.50
CA VAL A 166 -5.60 -8.80 -10.71
C VAL A 166 -5.14 -8.44 -12.11
N ASN A 167 -5.96 -8.65 -13.14
CA ASN A 167 -5.60 -8.28 -14.51
C ASN A 167 -5.36 -6.77 -14.68
N GLU A 168 -6.15 -5.94 -14.00
CA GLU A 168 -6.00 -4.49 -13.99
C GLU A 168 -4.77 -4.04 -13.18
N LEU A 169 -4.63 -4.56 -11.95
CA LEU A 169 -3.63 -4.09 -10.99
C LEU A 169 -2.32 -4.85 -11.04
N ALA A 170 -2.19 -5.84 -11.93
CA ALA A 170 -0.98 -6.63 -12.13
C ALA A 170 0.30 -5.80 -12.19
N PRO A 171 0.38 -4.62 -12.85
CA PRO A 171 1.59 -3.78 -12.83
C PRO A 171 2.03 -3.33 -11.43
N TYR A 172 1.12 -3.26 -10.47
CA TYR A 172 1.35 -2.75 -9.12
C TYR A 172 1.54 -3.83 -8.05
N LEU A 173 1.37 -5.11 -8.38
CA LEU A 173 1.40 -6.21 -7.42
C LEU A 173 2.65 -7.10 -7.56
N THR A 174 3.27 -7.47 -6.46
CA THR A 174 4.21 -8.60 -6.38
C THR A 174 3.46 -9.88 -6.03
N TYR A 175 2.57 -9.79 -5.03
CA TYR A 175 1.78 -10.89 -4.51
C TYR A 175 0.28 -10.58 -4.60
N ILE A 176 -0.52 -11.63 -4.75
CA ILE A 176 -1.96 -11.61 -4.50
C ILE A 176 -2.29 -12.71 -3.48
N SER A 177 -3.13 -12.35 -2.51
CA SER A 177 -3.49 -13.22 -1.39
C SER A 177 -5.02 -13.38 -1.31
N PRO A 178 -5.60 -14.37 -2.02
CA PRO A 178 -7.01 -14.73 -1.83
C PRO A 178 -7.27 -15.08 -0.36
N PHE A 179 -8.25 -14.43 0.24
CA PHE A 179 -8.54 -14.54 1.67
C PHE A 179 -9.88 -15.25 1.90
N ALA A 180 -9.92 -16.44 2.52
CA ALA A 180 -8.81 -17.29 2.96
C ALA A 180 -9.26 -18.76 3.09
N TYR A 181 -8.31 -19.67 3.24
CA TYR A 181 -8.60 -21.04 3.69
C TYR A 181 -8.83 -21.03 5.20
N LEU A 182 -10.04 -21.45 5.62
CA LEU A 182 -10.40 -21.51 7.03
C LEU A 182 -10.05 -22.87 7.62
N ILE A 183 -9.25 -22.87 8.69
CA ILE A 183 -8.94 -24.09 9.43
C ILE A 183 -10.12 -24.46 10.32
N ASN A 184 -10.42 -25.76 10.40
CA ASN A 184 -11.30 -26.30 11.43
C ASN A 184 -10.55 -27.12 12.49
N GLU A 185 -11.21 -27.45 13.59
CA GLU A 185 -10.61 -28.16 14.74
C GLU A 185 -10.05 -29.55 14.38
N ASN A 186 -10.49 -30.15 13.27
CA ASN A 186 -9.99 -31.43 12.79
C ASN A 186 -8.76 -31.30 11.87
N GLY A 187 -8.28 -30.08 11.62
CA GLY A 187 -7.12 -29.80 10.76
C GLY A 187 -7.42 -29.86 9.26
N ASP A 188 -8.69 -29.87 8.87
CA ASP A 188 -9.08 -29.72 7.45
C ASP A 188 -9.23 -28.23 7.10
N LEU A 189 -9.10 -27.94 5.81
CA LEU A 189 -9.16 -26.58 5.27
C LEU A 189 -10.42 -26.42 4.44
N ASN A 190 -11.26 -25.46 4.80
CA ASN A 190 -12.42 -25.11 4.00
C ASN A 190 -11.93 -24.53 2.66
N PRO A 191 -12.40 -25.02 1.50
CA PRO A 191 -11.98 -24.54 0.20
C PRO A 191 -12.26 -23.05 0.03
N ALA A 192 -11.27 -22.32 -0.50
CA ALA A 192 -11.48 -21.00 -1.07
C ALA A 192 -11.75 -21.13 -2.58
N HIS A 193 -12.64 -20.28 -3.10
CA HIS A 193 -12.90 -20.13 -4.53
C HIS A 193 -11.92 -19.09 -5.08
N ASP A 194 -10.80 -19.56 -5.64
CA ASP A 194 -9.62 -18.73 -5.95
C ASP A 194 -8.90 -19.15 -7.24
N GLU A 195 -9.44 -20.13 -7.96
CA GLU A 195 -8.80 -20.73 -9.13
C GLU A 195 -8.57 -19.70 -10.25
N LEU A 196 -9.56 -18.87 -10.56
CA LEU A 196 -9.44 -17.84 -11.60
C LEU A 196 -8.45 -16.75 -11.18
N THR A 197 -8.48 -16.37 -9.91
CA THR A 197 -7.56 -15.38 -9.34
C THR A 197 -6.11 -15.85 -9.44
N ILE A 198 -5.85 -17.11 -9.08
CA ILE A 198 -4.51 -17.71 -9.17
C ILE A 198 -4.04 -17.79 -10.63
N GLN A 199 -4.91 -18.22 -11.55
CA GLN A 199 -4.58 -18.28 -12.97
C GLN A 199 -4.25 -16.89 -13.55
N ALA A 200 -5.06 -15.88 -13.24
CA ALA A 200 -4.80 -14.49 -13.65
C ALA A 200 -3.47 -13.98 -13.09
N ALA A 201 -3.16 -14.28 -11.84
CA ALA A 201 -1.92 -13.88 -11.19
C ALA A 201 -0.69 -14.47 -11.91
N LEU A 202 -0.70 -15.79 -12.12
CA LEU A 202 0.38 -16.50 -12.81
C LEU A 202 0.57 -15.98 -14.24
N ALA A 203 -0.52 -15.74 -14.98
CA ALA A 203 -0.48 -15.19 -16.33
C ALA A 203 0.12 -13.76 -16.39
N LYS A 204 0.12 -13.03 -15.27
CA LYS A 204 0.61 -11.65 -15.16
C LYS A 204 1.90 -11.52 -14.34
N ASN A 205 2.56 -12.64 -14.01
CA ASN A 205 3.76 -12.68 -13.17
C ASN A 205 3.56 -12.02 -11.78
N VAL A 206 2.34 -12.13 -11.25
CA VAL A 206 1.99 -11.86 -9.85
C VAL A 206 1.99 -13.19 -9.10
N VAL A 207 2.59 -13.20 -7.93
CA VAL A 207 2.82 -14.43 -7.16
C VAL A 207 1.60 -14.74 -6.28
N PRO A 208 0.84 -15.81 -6.55
CA PRO A 208 -0.26 -16.22 -5.68
C PRO A 208 0.29 -16.74 -4.34
N MET A 209 -0.22 -16.19 -3.24
CA MET A 209 0.12 -16.57 -1.86
C MET A 209 -1.13 -17.10 -1.14
N MET A 210 -1.05 -18.31 -0.62
CA MET A 210 -2.16 -18.96 0.09
C MET A 210 -2.34 -18.33 1.45
N SER A 211 -3.48 -17.71 1.75
CA SER A 211 -3.78 -17.21 3.09
C SER A 211 -4.54 -18.26 3.89
N ILE A 212 -4.15 -18.48 5.14
CA ILE A 212 -4.79 -19.44 6.04
C ILE A 212 -5.07 -18.80 7.39
N THR A 213 -6.30 -18.98 7.89
CA THR A 213 -6.77 -18.34 9.13
C THR A 213 -7.43 -19.32 10.10
N ASN A 214 -7.45 -18.95 11.37
CA ASN A 214 -8.16 -19.65 12.45
C ASN A 214 -9.49 -18.98 12.84
N PHE A 215 -9.81 -17.80 12.29
CA PHE A 215 -10.93 -16.96 12.69
C PHE A 215 -11.94 -16.75 11.55
N THR A 216 -13.12 -16.23 11.90
CA THR A 216 -14.14 -15.78 10.97
C THR A 216 -14.65 -14.40 11.39
N SER A 217 -15.54 -13.79 10.59
CA SER A 217 -16.21 -12.53 10.98
C SER A 217 -17.06 -12.64 12.25
N SER A 218 -17.38 -13.87 12.69
CA SER A 218 -18.21 -14.17 13.87
C SER A 218 -17.49 -14.92 15.00
N ALA A 219 -16.27 -15.40 14.77
CA ALA A 219 -15.52 -16.20 15.75
C ALA A 219 -14.05 -15.76 15.82
N ALA A 220 -13.55 -15.53 17.03
CA ALA A 220 -12.17 -15.09 17.28
C ALA A 220 -11.11 -16.13 16.90
N GLY A 221 -11.46 -17.42 16.85
CA GLY A 221 -10.55 -18.49 16.42
C GLY A 221 -9.62 -19.06 17.50
N SER A 222 -9.72 -18.59 18.75
CA SER A 222 -8.84 -19.00 19.85
C SER A 222 -8.85 -20.52 20.13
N ASN A 223 -10.03 -21.14 20.13
CA ASN A 223 -10.15 -22.59 20.36
C ASN A 223 -9.59 -23.42 19.20
N VAL A 224 -9.85 -23.00 17.96
CA VAL A 224 -9.31 -23.65 16.76
C VAL A 224 -7.78 -23.58 16.77
N ALA A 225 -7.23 -22.40 17.07
CA ALA A 225 -5.80 -22.21 17.23
C ALA A 225 -5.24 -23.09 18.35
N HIS A 226 -5.84 -23.08 19.55
CA HIS A 226 -5.37 -23.91 20.66
C HIS A 226 -5.35 -25.40 20.30
N THR A 227 -6.44 -25.93 19.74
CA THR A 227 -6.54 -27.35 19.35
C THR A 227 -5.47 -27.74 18.33
N LEU A 228 -5.31 -26.93 17.28
CA LEU A 228 -4.29 -27.14 16.26
C LEU A 228 -2.88 -27.04 16.84
N LEU A 229 -2.61 -25.93 17.52
CA LEU A 229 -1.28 -25.57 17.98
C LEU A 229 -0.84 -26.48 19.13
N SER A 230 -1.72 -27.00 19.98
CA SER A 230 -1.33 -27.92 21.06
C SER A 230 -1.16 -29.38 20.62
N THR A 231 -1.60 -29.74 19.40
CA THR A 231 -1.66 -31.14 18.94
C THR A 231 -0.69 -31.41 17.77
N PRO A 232 0.46 -32.10 18.00
CA PRO A 232 1.48 -32.32 16.96
C PRO A 232 0.95 -32.94 15.66
N ASN A 233 0.07 -33.95 15.76
CA ASN A 233 -0.51 -34.60 14.59
C ASN A 233 -1.40 -33.65 13.77
N LEU A 234 -2.09 -32.69 14.41
CA LEU A 234 -2.90 -31.70 13.69
C LEU A 234 -2.03 -30.66 12.98
N ARG A 235 -0.92 -30.24 13.60
CA ARG A 235 0.08 -29.37 12.93
C ARG A 235 0.54 -30.01 11.62
N GLU A 236 0.92 -31.29 11.67
CA GLU A 236 1.37 -32.04 10.49
C GLU A 236 0.27 -32.26 9.45
N LYS A 237 -0.96 -32.52 9.89
CA LYS A 237 -2.11 -32.69 9.00
C LYS A 237 -2.40 -31.40 8.24
N VAL A 238 -2.49 -30.25 8.92
CA VAL A 238 -2.74 -28.95 8.30
C VAL A 238 -1.66 -28.63 7.28
N LEU A 239 -0.38 -28.77 7.62
CA LEU A 239 0.71 -28.49 6.69
C LEU A 239 0.74 -29.43 5.48
N THR A 240 0.32 -30.69 5.65
CA THR A 240 0.16 -31.64 4.54
C THR A 240 -0.97 -31.21 3.61
N ASN A 241 -2.12 -30.84 4.16
CA ASN A 241 -3.26 -30.34 3.40
C ASN A 241 -2.93 -29.05 2.65
N MET A 242 -2.23 -28.12 3.30
CA MET A 242 -1.73 -26.89 2.67
C MET A 242 -0.84 -27.21 1.47
N LEU A 243 0.18 -28.05 1.66
CA LEU A 243 1.12 -28.42 0.58
C LEU A 243 0.39 -29.05 -0.62
N GLN A 244 -0.58 -29.94 -0.37
CA GLN A 244 -1.36 -30.55 -1.43
C GLN A 244 -2.16 -29.51 -2.24
N ILE A 245 -2.83 -28.58 -1.56
CA ILE A 245 -3.60 -27.51 -2.21
C ILE A 245 -2.66 -26.56 -2.97
N MET A 246 -1.52 -26.20 -2.37
CA MET A 246 -0.53 -25.33 -2.98
C MET A 246 0.05 -25.94 -4.25
N ASP A 247 0.43 -27.23 -4.22
CA ASP A 247 0.91 -27.99 -5.36
C ASP A 247 -0.18 -28.07 -6.46
N GLN A 248 -1.43 -28.35 -6.08
CA GLN A 248 -2.55 -28.51 -7.02
C GLN A 248 -2.93 -27.20 -7.71
N LYS A 249 -3.02 -26.10 -6.96
CA LYS A 249 -3.52 -24.81 -7.48
C LYS A 249 -2.43 -23.91 -8.04
N GLY A 250 -1.17 -24.18 -7.71
CA GLY A 250 -0.03 -23.41 -8.24
C GLY A 250 0.37 -22.20 -7.39
N TYR A 251 -0.01 -22.19 -6.10
CA TYR A 251 0.52 -21.23 -5.12
C TYR A 251 2.05 -21.28 -5.06
N LYS A 252 2.67 -20.20 -4.58
CA LYS A 252 4.15 -20.09 -4.47
C LYS A 252 4.65 -19.78 -3.06
N GLY A 253 3.74 -19.57 -2.13
CA GLY A 253 4.02 -19.40 -0.71
C GLY A 253 2.73 -19.35 0.09
N ALA A 254 2.87 -19.29 1.40
CA ALA A 254 1.77 -19.22 2.34
C ALA A 254 1.88 -18.00 3.25
N ASN A 255 0.73 -17.46 3.66
CA ASN A 255 0.59 -16.45 4.70
C ASN A 255 -0.22 -17.04 5.86
N ILE A 256 0.45 -17.25 6.99
CA ILE A 256 -0.17 -17.76 8.22
C ILE A 256 -0.73 -16.58 9.01
N ASP A 257 -2.05 -16.46 9.03
CA ASP A 257 -2.77 -15.36 9.66
C ASP A 257 -3.65 -15.90 10.81
N PHE A 258 -2.99 -16.24 11.92
CA PHE A 258 -3.69 -16.70 13.12
C PHE A 258 -3.88 -15.56 14.10
N GLU A 259 -5.11 -15.17 14.33
CA GLU A 259 -5.47 -14.08 15.23
C GLU A 259 -6.10 -14.62 16.52
N ASN A 260 -6.05 -13.83 17.60
CA ASN A 260 -6.61 -14.19 18.91
C ASN A 260 -6.11 -15.56 19.44
N VAL A 261 -4.87 -15.92 19.13
CA VAL A 261 -4.22 -17.12 19.68
C VAL A 261 -4.02 -16.93 21.19
N LEU A 262 -4.34 -17.94 21.99
CA LEU A 262 -4.20 -17.85 23.44
C LEU A 262 -2.76 -17.52 23.83
N PRO A 263 -2.51 -16.65 24.84
CA PRO A 263 -1.15 -16.33 25.28
C PRO A 263 -0.31 -17.57 25.62
N ALA A 264 -0.94 -18.60 26.19
CA ALA A 264 -0.28 -19.87 26.53
C ALA A 264 0.21 -20.66 25.31
N ASP A 265 -0.32 -20.41 24.12
CA ASP A 265 0.06 -21.07 22.87
C ASP A 265 1.15 -20.34 22.09
N ARG A 266 1.72 -19.25 22.63
CA ARG A 266 2.81 -18.49 21.98
C ARG A 266 3.92 -19.38 21.43
N GLU A 267 4.50 -20.25 22.25
CA GLU A 267 5.59 -21.15 21.81
C GLU A 267 5.11 -22.26 20.89
N ASN A 268 3.86 -22.70 21.06
CA ASN A 268 3.25 -23.64 20.13
C ASN A 268 3.08 -23.00 18.74
N TYR A 269 2.75 -21.71 18.68
CA TYR A 269 2.65 -20.97 17.43
C TYR A 269 4.03 -20.81 16.77
N ASN A 270 5.05 -20.43 17.54
CA ASN A 270 6.45 -20.39 17.07
C ASN A 270 6.89 -21.76 16.50
N THR A 271 6.54 -22.86 17.18
CA THR A 271 6.86 -24.21 16.73
C THR A 271 6.13 -24.56 15.44
N PHE A 272 4.86 -24.19 15.30
CA PHE A 272 4.10 -24.40 14.08
C PHE A 272 4.71 -23.63 12.89
N LEU A 273 5.12 -22.37 13.09
CA LEU A 273 5.77 -21.57 12.05
C LEU A 273 7.12 -22.18 11.62
N GLN A 274 7.93 -22.65 12.56
CA GLN A 274 9.19 -23.33 12.24
C GLN A 274 8.92 -24.59 11.42
N LEU A 275 7.95 -25.40 11.83
CA LEU A 275 7.56 -26.60 11.10
C LEU A 275 7.03 -26.27 9.69
N ALA A 276 6.26 -25.18 9.56
CA ALA A 276 5.79 -24.72 8.26
C ALA A 276 6.97 -24.40 7.33
N VAL A 277 7.93 -23.61 7.81
CA VAL A 277 9.16 -23.28 7.07
C VAL A 277 9.94 -24.53 6.69
N ASP A 278 10.21 -25.42 7.65
CA ASP A 278 10.99 -26.65 7.43
C ASP A 278 10.34 -27.57 6.38
N ARG A 279 9.01 -27.56 6.26
CA ARG A 279 8.28 -28.36 5.26
C ARG A 279 8.11 -27.67 3.91
N LEU A 280 7.93 -26.35 3.89
CA LEU A 280 7.60 -25.59 2.68
C LEU A 280 8.86 -25.16 1.91
N HIS A 281 9.92 -24.75 2.62
CA HIS A 281 11.16 -24.26 1.99
C HIS A 281 11.84 -25.30 1.07
N PRO A 282 12.00 -26.59 1.45
CA PRO A 282 12.60 -27.59 0.56
C PRO A 282 11.84 -27.82 -0.74
N LYS A 283 10.54 -27.48 -0.77
CA LYS A 283 9.68 -27.54 -1.96
C LYS A 283 9.69 -26.24 -2.77
N GLY A 284 10.44 -25.23 -2.33
CA GLY A 284 10.50 -23.93 -2.95
C GLY A 284 9.28 -23.05 -2.67
N TYR A 285 8.61 -23.24 -1.55
CA TYR A 285 7.58 -22.33 -1.06
C TYR A 285 8.14 -21.41 0.00
N PHE A 286 7.74 -20.14 -0.02
CA PHE A 286 8.04 -19.22 1.07
C PHE A 286 6.90 -19.18 2.09
N VAL A 287 7.20 -18.74 3.30
CA VAL A 287 6.26 -18.64 4.42
C VAL A 287 6.31 -17.22 4.96
N SER A 288 5.14 -16.60 5.05
CA SER A 288 4.93 -15.33 5.73
C SER A 288 3.92 -15.48 6.86
N THR A 289 3.87 -14.49 7.75
CA THR A 289 2.92 -14.46 8.86
C THR A 289 2.35 -13.06 9.04
N ALA A 290 1.06 -12.98 9.36
CA ALA A 290 0.43 -11.73 9.77
C ALA A 290 0.66 -11.50 11.27
N LEU A 291 0.94 -10.25 11.66
CA LEU A 291 1.22 -9.86 13.03
C LEU A 291 0.30 -8.73 13.45
N ALA A 292 -0.40 -8.93 14.57
CA ALA A 292 -1.16 -7.86 15.22
C ALA A 292 -0.25 -6.68 15.59
N PRO A 293 -0.72 -5.41 15.49
CA PRO A 293 0.12 -4.23 15.68
C PRO A 293 0.56 -4.06 17.15
N LYS A 294 1.82 -4.38 17.45
CA LYS A 294 2.44 -4.21 18.77
C LYS A 294 3.40 -3.03 18.78
N ALA A 295 3.34 -2.22 19.83
CA ALA A 295 4.29 -1.14 20.07
C ALA A 295 5.34 -1.50 21.14
N SER A 296 5.23 -2.67 21.78
CA SER A 296 6.23 -3.20 22.72
C SER A 296 6.10 -4.72 22.89
N ALA A 297 7.13 -5.33 23.47
CA ALA A 297 7.14 -6.77 23.78
C ALA A 297 6.09 -7.15 24.84
N THR A 298 5.86 -6.26 25.81
CA THR A 298 4.96 -6.47 26.96
C THR A 298 3.50 -6.06 26.70
N GLN A 299 3.15 -5.71 25.45
CA GLN A 299 1.77 -5.38 25.11
C GLN A 299 0.88 -6.61 25.29
N ALA A 300 0.00 -6.55 26.28
CA ALA A 300 -0.93 -7.61 26.66
C ALA A 300 -2.24 -7.53 25.86
N GLY A 301 -2.99 -8.63 25.89
CA GLY A 301 -4.27 -8.80 25.20
C GLY A 301 -4.23 -9.99 24.25
N LEU A 302 -5.40 -10.65 24.12
CA LEU A 302 -5.58 -11.88 23.34
C LEU A 302 -5.09 -11.76 21.89
N LEU A 303 -5.19 -10.57 21.29
CA LEU A 303 -4.73 -10.31 19.93
C LEU A 303 -3.19 -10.25 19.81
N TYR A 304 -2.45 -10.01 20.90
CA TYR A 304 -1.06 -9.58 20.86
C TYR A 304 -0.05 -10.53 21.50
N GLU A 305 -0.43 -11.23 22.57
CA GLU A 305 0.54 -11.93 23.43
C GLU A 305 1.21 -13.12 22.74
N ALA A 306 0.43 -13.87 21.95
CA ALA A 306 0.92 -14.99 21.17
C ALA A 306 1.74 -14.58 19.93
N HIS A 307 1.69 -13.30 19.53
CA HIS A 307 2.49 -12.76 18.44
C HIS A 307 3.90 -12.38 18.92
N ASP A 308 4.81 -13.34 18.73
CA ASP A 308 6.24 -13.21 19.00
C ASP A 308 6.97 -12.58 17.81
N TYR A 309 7.10 -11.26 17.81
CA TYR A 309 7.73 -10.54 16.70
C TYR A 309 9.16 -11.03 16.41
N GLU A 310 9.97 -11.31 17.44
CA GLU A 310 11.37 -11.76 17.25
C GLU A 310 11.41 -13.15 16.62
N ALA A 311 10.61 -14.08 17.14
CA ALA A 311 10.55 -15.44 16.60
C ALA A 311 9.97 -15.44 15.17
N HIS A 312 8.87 -14.74 14.91
CA HIS A 312 8.27 -14.64 13.58
C HIS A 312 9.23 -14.01 12.58
N GLY A 313 9.93 -12.93 12.97
CA GLY A 313 10.92 -12.27 12.13
C GLY A 313 12.16 -13.12 11.85
N ARG A 314 12.56 -14.01 12.77
CA ARG A 314 13.63 -14.98 12.56
C ARG A 314 13.19 -16.11 11.62
N ILE A 315 11.99 -16.66 11.83
CA ILE A 315 11.50 -17.89 11.19
C ILE A 315 10.99 -17.61 9.77
N ALA A 316 10.06 -16.66 9.61
CA ALA A 316 9.38 -16.41 8.35
C ALA A 316 10.26 -15.65 7.34
N ASP A 317 9.95 -15.78 6.05
CA ASP A 317 10.60 -15.03 4.97
C ASP A 317 10.28 -13.53 5.06
N PHE A 318 9.05 -13.21 5.44
CA PHE A 318 8.62 -11.86 5.77
C PHE A 318 7.36 -11.89 6.66
N VAL A 319 7.06 -10.76 7.28
CA VAL A 319 5.86 -10.55 8.10
C VAL A 319 5.00 -9.44 7.50
N VAL A 320 3.69 -9.53 7.70
CA VAL A 320 2.73 -8.47 7.38
C VAL A 320 2.24 -7.87 8.69
N LEU A 321 2.61 -6.62 8.97
CA LEU A 321 2.10 -5.93 10.14
C LEU A 321 0.68 -5.44 9.85
N MET A 322 -0.31 -5.84 10.65
CA MET A 322 -1.70 -5.40 10.50
C MET A 322 -1.90 -4.00 11.08
N THR A 323 -1.18 -3.02 10.53
CA THR A 323 -1.16 -1.62 10.97
C THR A 323 -2.38 -0.83 10.51
N TYR A 324 -3.56 -1.33 10.80
CA TYR A 324 -4.87 -0.71 10.58
C TYR A 324 -5.85 -1.20 11.67
N GLU A 325 -7.13 -0.79 11.60
CA GLU A 325 -8.18 -1.11 12.57
C GLU A 325 -8.08 -0.41 13.95
N TRP A 326 -7.43 0.75 14.07
CA TRP A 326 -7.62 1.58 15.28
C TRP A 326 -9.05 2.13 15.35
N GLY A 327 -9.51 2.76 14.27
CA GLY A 327 -10.92 3.00 14.01
C GLY A 327 -11.64 1.72 13.59
N TYR A 328 -11.73 0.73 14.50
CA TYR A 328 -12.39 -0.57 14.29
C TYR A 328 -13.92 -0.44 14.12
N ARG A 329 -14.55 -1.34 13.36
CA ARG A 329 -15.97 -1.22 12.94
C ARG A 329 -16.96 -1.21 14.10
N LEU A 330 -16.62 -1.88 15.21
CA LEU A 330 -17.45 -1.91 16.44
C LEU A 330 -16.95 -0.93 17.51
N GLY A 331 -15.87 -0.18 17.22
CA GLY A 331 -15.31 0.84 18.07
C GLY A 331 -15.81 2.24 17.71
N PRO A 332 -15.44 3.26 18.50
CA PRO A 332 -15.82 4.63 18.22
C PRO A 332 -15.13 5.18 16.94
N PRO A 333 -15.72 6.20 16.29
CA PRO A 333 -15.11 6.84 15.13
C PRO A 333 -13.74 7.45 15.45
N GLN A 334 -12.75 7.09 14.63
CA GLN A 334 -11.40 7.65 14.59
C GLN A 334 -10.71 7.18 13.30
N ALA A 335 -9.50 7.69 13.03
CA ALA A 335 -8.67 7.24 11.92
C ALA A 335 -8.46 5.72 11.93
N ILE A 336 -8.57 5.08 10.77
CA ILE A 336 -8.49 3.62 10.65
C ILE A 336 -7.03 3.14 10.77
N SER A 337 -6.07 3.84 10.17
CA SER A 337 -4.62 3.59 10.30
C SER A 337 -3.83 4.88 10.60
N PRO A 338 -3.94 5.40 11.83
CA PRO A 338 -3.26 6.63 12.24
C PRO A 338 -1.73 6.46 12.17
N ILE A 339 -1.06 7.29 11.37
CA ILE A 339 0.37 7.13 11.04
C ILE A 339 1.28 7.16 12.27
N ASN A 340 0.89 7.92 13.31
CA ASN A 340 1.63 8.00 14.57
C ASN A 340 1.60 6.66 15.33
N GLN A 341 0.53 5.88 15.23
CA GLN A 341 0.50 4.52 15.80
C GLN A 341 1.22 3.52 14.89
N MET A 342 1.04 3.62 13.58
CA MET A 342 1.78 2.78 12.62
C MET A 342 3.31 2.91 12.83
N ARG A 343 3.80 4.14 13.02
CA ARG A 343 5.22 4.42 13.31
C ARG A 343 5.70 3.68 14.56
N ARG A 344 4.96 3.74 15.68
CA ARG A 344 5.32 3.04 16.93
C ARG A 344 5.43 1.53 16.72
N VAL A 345 4.54 0.96 15.91
CA VAL A 345 4.57 -0.48 15.59
C VAL A 345 5.79 -0.81 14.74
N VAL A 346 6.10 -0.01 13.73
CA VAL A 346 7.28 -0.20 12.87
C VAL A 346 8.59 -0.03 13.66
N GLU A 347 8.67 0.97 14.54
CA GLU A 347 9.82 1.19 15.43
C GLU A 347 10.06 -0.02 16.33
N TYR A 348 9.00 -0.56 16.93
CA TYR A 348 9.11 -1.78 17.72
C TYR A 348 9.55 -2.97 16.86
N ALA A 349 8.89 -3.21 15.72
CA ALA A 349 9.24 -4.31 14.82
C ALA A 349 10.71 -4.26 14.41
N ARG A 350 11.22 -3.09 14.03
CA ARG A 350 12.64 -2.90 13.67
C ARG A 350 13.62 -3.12 14.80
N SER A 351 13.19 -3.04 16.06
CA SER A 351 14.08 -3.33 17.19
C SER A 351 14.29 -4.83 17.40
N VAL A 352 13.44 -5.68 16.79
CA VAL A 352 13.47 -7.14 17.00
C VAL A 352 13.50 -7.96 15.69
N MET A 353 13.40 -7.33 14.51
CA MET A 353 13.57 -8.01 13.22
C MET A 353 14.11 -7.10 12.11
N PRO A 354 14.72 -7.68 11.06
CA PRO A 354 15.24 -6.91 9.93
C PRO A 354 14.15 -6.18 9.13
N ALA A 355 14.44 -4.96 8.66
CA ALA A 355 13.48 -4.13 7.94
C ALA A 355 13.05 -4.74 6.59
N GLU A 356 13.96 -5.45 5.92
CA GLU A 356 13.74 -6.17 4.67
C GLU A 356 12.82 -7.40 4.79
N LYS A 357 12.35 -7.70 6.01
CA LYS A 357 11.29 -8.69 6.27
C LYS A 357 9.93 -8.07 6.58
N ILE A 358 9.81 -6.75 6.64
CA ILE A 358 8.60 -6.09 7.15
C ILE A 358 7.75 -5.54 5.99
N PHE A 359 6.51 -6.01 5.88
CA PHE A 359 5.46 -5.33 5.13
C PHE A 359 4.63 -4.41 6.02
N LEU A 360 4.44 -3.17 5.58
CA LEU A 360 3.50 -2.24 6.20
C LEU A 360 2.08 -2.57 5.73
N GLY A 361 1.20 -2.97 6.64
CA GLY A 361 -0.22 -3.16 6.34
C GLY A 361 -0.91 -1.81 6.10
N PHE A 362 -1.64 -1.70 5.00
CA PHE A 362 -2.31 -0.47 4.59
C PHE A 362 -3.73 -0.78 4.10
N GLN A 363 -4.73 -0.31 4.84
CA GLN A 363 -6.12 -0.41 4.45
C GLN A 363 -6.52 0.59 3.37
N ILE A 364 -7.45 0.23 2.47
CA ILE A 364 -7.88 1.07 1.33
C ILE A 364 -9.39 1.36 1.29
N TYR A 365 -10.07 1.24 2.42
CA TYR A 365 -11.48 1.57 2.60
C TYR A 365 -11.69 2.75 3.57
N ALA A 366 -12.93 3.24 3.54
CA ALA A 366 -13.51 4.22 4.43
C ALA A 366 -14.47 3.55 5.43
N ARG A 367 -14.79 4.28 6.49
CA ARG A 367 -15.87 3.92 7.42
C ARG A 367 -16.72 5.11 7.81
N ASP A 368 -18.00 4.83 8.03
CA ASP A 368 -19.00 5.81 8.44
C ASP A 368 -19.69 5.34 9.72
N TRP A 369 -19.56 6.16 10.77
CA TRP A 369 -20.18 5.94 12.06
C TRP A 369 -21.37 6.89 12.24
N LEU A 370 -22.51 6.31 12.61
CA LEU A 370 -23.64 7.06 13.14
C LEU A 370 -23.29 7.64 14.53
N LEU A 371 -23.68 8.89 14.77
CA LEU A 371 -23.46 9.63 16.01
C LEU A 371 -24.77 9.92 16.77
N PRO A 372 -24.73 9.93 18.12
CA PRO A 372 -23.60 9.53 18.96
C PRO A 372 -23.32 8.03 18.85
N HIS A 373 -22.05 7.65 18.88
CA HIS A 373 -21.66 6.24 18.78
C HIS A 373 -22.14 5.46 20.00
N VAL A 374 -22.72 4.28 19.75
CA VAL A 374 -23.12 3.32 20.79
C VAL A 374 -22.21 2.10 20.70
N GLN A 375 -21.68 1.64 21.83
CA GLN A 375 -20.77 0.47 21.84
C GLN A 375 -21.44 -0.76 21.19
N GLY A 376 -20.70 -1.41 20.27
CA GLY A 376 -21.20 -2.55 19.50
C GLY A 376 -22.03 -2.16 18.27
N GLN A 377 -22.31 -0.88 18.07
CA GLN A 377 -22.82 -0.37 16.79
C GLN A 377 -21.76 -0.53 15.71
N GLU A 378 -22.16 -1.14 14.60
CA GLU A 378 -21.30 -1.35 13.46
C GLU A 378 -21.26 -0.12 12.53
N ALA A 379 -20.05 0.34 12.21
CA ALA A 379 -19.80 1.30 11.17
C ALA A 379 -19.87 0.65 9.78
N GLU A 380 -20.49 1.35 8.83
CA GLU A 380 -20.51 0.90 7.44
C GLU A 380 -19.09 1.01 6.85
N THR A 381 -18.66 0.00 6.09
CA THR A 381 -17.35 0.00 5.41
C THR A 381 -17.54 0.06 3.88
N PHE A 382 -16.89 1.01 3.22
CA PHE A 382 -17.03 1.27 1.78
C PHE A 382 -15.76 1.88 1.17
N SER A 383 -15.75 2.20 -0.12
CA SER A 383 -14.56 2.72 -0.81
C SER A 383 -14.23 4.18 -0.49
N THR A 384 -12.98 4.59 -0.70
CA THR A 384 -12.58 6.01 -0.59
C THR A 384 -13.29 6.89 -1.62
N GLN A 385 -13.62 6.35 -2.80
CA GLN A 385 -14.42 7.07 -3.80
C GLN A 385 -15.85 7.33 -3.31
N GLU A 386 -16.47 6.37 -2.61
CA GLU A 386 -17.79 6.55 -2.01
C GLU A 386 -17.75 7.57 -0.86
N ALA A 387 -16.65 7.66 -0.09
CA ALA A 387 -16.47 8.71 0.91
C ALA A 387 -16.51 10.11 0.28
N ILE A 388 -15.83 10.29 -0.86
CA ILE A 388 -15.87 11.54 -1.62
C ILE A 388 -17.28 11.81 -2.15
N ALA A 389 -17.97 10.79 -2.68
CA ALA A 389 -19.33 10.93 -3.18
C ALA A 389 -20.31 11.38 -2.07
N ARG A 390 -20.19 10.85 -0.85
CA ARG A 390 -20.97 11.31 0.32
C ARG A 390 -20.64 12.75 0.70
N ALA A 391 -19.36 13.12 0.71
CA ALA A 391 -18.96 14.49 0.98
C ALA A 391 -19.56 15.48 -0.04
N VAL A 392 -19.61 15.11 -1.33
CA VAL A 392 -20.31 15.87 -2.38
C VAL A 392 -21.81 15.94 -2.08
N LYS A 393 -22.45 14.79 -1.86
CA LYS A 393 -23.91 14.67 -1.65
C LYS A 393 -24.40 15.57 -0.51
N TYR A 394 -23.67 15.59 0.60
CA TYR A 394 -24.07 16.32 1.81
C TYR A 394 -23.38 17.69 1.96
N GLY A 395 -22.59 18.13 0.97
CA GLY A 395 -21.88 19.41 1.01
C GLY A 395 -20.87 19.52 2.16
N ALA A 396 -20.30 18.39 2.60
CA ALA A 396 -19.40 18.34 3.74
C ALA A 396 -17.95 18.61 3.32
N ALA A 397 -17.31 19.61 3.92
CA ALA A 397 -15.89 19.85 3.70
C ALA A 397 -15.04 18.71 4.29
N ILE A 398 -14.10 18.21 3.50
CA ILE A 398 -13.15 17.16 3.92
C ILE A 398 -12.05 17.82 4.76
N GLN A 399 -12.01 17.46 6.04
CA GLN A 399 -10.96 17.87 6.97
C GLN A 399 -9.79 16.88 6.90
N TYR A 400 -8.65 17.29 7.45
CA TYR A 400 -7.45 16.45 7.49
C TYR A 400 -6.79 16.57 8.86
N ASP A 401 -6.73 15.45 9.58
CA ASP A 401 -6.01 15.40 10.84
C ASP A 401 -4.52 15.17 10.56
N THR A 402 -3.71 16.17 10.88
CA THR A 402 -2.26 16.15 10.64
C THR A 402 -1.50 15.24 11.61
N THR A 403 -2.08 14.88 12.76
CA THR A 403 -1.45 13.96 13.72
C THR A 403 -1.55 12.52 13.24
N THR A 404 -2.74 12.14 12.77
CA THR A 404 -3.01 10.79 12.26
C THR A 404 -2.69 10.67 10.77
N GLN A 405 -2.52 11.80 10.07
CA GLN A 405 -2.38 11.91 8.61
C GLN A 405 -3.56 11.23 7.89
N SER A 406 -4.78 11.50 8.34
CA SER A 406 -6.01 10.90 7.79
C SER A 406 -7.08 11.95 7.50
N PRO A 407 -7.79 11.85 6.35
CA PRO A 407 -8.94 12.68 6.06
C PRO A 407 -10.19 12.20 6.80
N PHE A 408 -11.05 13.15 7.14
CA PHE A 408 -12.35 12.87 7.76
C PHE A 408 -13.37 13.97 7.45
N PHE A 409 -14.65 13.69 7.63
CA PHE A 409 -15.70 14.71 7.62
C PHE A 409 -16.90 14.27 8.44
N ARG A 410 -17.80 15.21 8.73
CA ARG A 410 -19.10 14.95 9.33
C ARG A 410 -20.20 15.44 8.43
N TYR A 411 -21.34 14.76 8.47
CA TYR A 411 -22.54 15.19 7.75
C TYR A 411 -23.82 14.83 8.53
N THR A 412 -24.95 15.38 8.10
CA THR A 412 -26.27 15.01 8.61
C THR A 412 -27.07 14.39 7.47
N ASP A 413 -27.61 13.20 7.70
CA ASP A 413 -28.39 12.49 6.70
C ASP A 413 -29.83 13.02 6.59
N GLU A 414 -30.60 12.44 5.68
CA GLU A 414 -31.97 12.82 5.38
C GLU A 414 -32.94 12.58 6.56
N GLN A 415 -32.54 11.77 7.56
CA GLN A 415 -33.30 11.53 8.78
C GLN A 415 -32.88 12.45 9.94
N GLY A 416 -31.98 13.42 9.70
CA GLY A 416 -31.46 14.31 10.72
C GLY A 416 -30.42 13.65 11.63
N ARG A 417 -29.90 12.48 11.25
CA ARG A 417 -28.88 11.76 12.02
C ARG A 417 -27.49 12.26 11.66
N SER A 418 -26.61 12.38 12.66
CA SER A 418 -25.24 12.85 12.45
C SER A 418 -24.30 11.69 12.16
N HIS A 419 -23.33 11.91 11.27
CA HIS A 419 -22.37 10.91 10.82
C HIS A 419 -20.94 11.44 10.92
N GLU A 420 -19.97 10.55 11.15
CA GLU A 420 -18.54 10.83 11.02
C GLU A 420 -17.87 9.78 10.14
N VAL A 421 -17.18 10.26 9.10
CA VAL A 421 -16.51 9.42 8.11
C VAL A 421 -15.01 9.60 8.23
N TRP A 422 -14.28 8.49 8.36
CA TRP A 422 -12.82 8.43 8.26
C TRP A 422 -12.42 7.56 7.08
N PHE A 423 -11.44 8.00 6.29
CA PHE A 423 -11.04 7.31 5.07
C PHE A 423 -9.56 7.57 4.74
N GLU A 424 -9.14 7.19 3.53
CA GLU A 424 -7.80 7.42 3.01
C GLU A 424 -7.85 8.25 1.72
N ASP A 425 -6.87 9.11 1.51
CA ASP A 425 -6.74 9.92 0.31
C ASP A 425 -5.28 10.06 -0.13
N ALA A 426 -5.01 10.82 -1.19
CA ALA A 426 -3.66 10.94 -1.75
C ALA A 426 -2.63 11.40 -0.71
N ARG A 427 -3.03 12.23 0.27
CA ARG A 427 -2.14 12.75 1.33
C ARG A 427 -1.76 11.63 2.30
N SER A 428 -2.75 10.88 2.78
CA SER A 428 -2.54 9.81 3.76
C SER A 428 -1.76 8.63 3.16
N ALA A 429 -2.02 8.27 1.89
CA ALA A 429 -1.23 7.28 1.16
C ALA A 429 0.25 7.70 1.03
N GLN A 430 0.51 8.95 0.65
CA GLN A 430 1.88 9.47 0.54
C GLN A 430 2.61 9.44 1.89
N ALA A 431 1.95 9.82 2.98
CA ALA A 431 2.54 9.75 4.32
C ALA A 431 2.97 8.31 4.70
N LYS A 432 2.16 7.31 4.34
CA LYS A 432 2.47 5.88 4.55
C LYS A 432 3.59 5.39 3.63
N PHE A 433 3.64 5.85 2.39
CA PHE A 433 4.75 5.57 1.48
C PHE A 433 6.07 6.17 1.99
N ASP A 434 6.03 7.37 2.53
CA ASP A 434 7.20 8.02 3.11
C ASP A 434 7.65 7.30 4.39
N LEU A 435 6.73 6.80 5.22
CA LEU A 435 7.05 5.93 6.35
C LEU A 435 7.77 4.64 5.89
N ALA A 436 7.27 3.99 4.83
CA ALA A 436 7.90 2.77 4.30
C ALA A 436 9.33 3.03 3.79
N LYS A 437 9.56 4.18 3.14
CA LYS A 437 10.91 4.60 2.70
C LYS A 437 11.82 4.95 3.85
N GLU A 438 11.32 5.73 4.82
CA GLU A 438 12.07 6.16 5.99
C GLU A 438 12.67 4.97 6.75
N PHE A 439 11.87 3.91 6.89
CA PHE A 439 12.26 2.71 7.58
C PHE A 439 12.89 1.63 6.67
N ASN A 440 13.04 1.90 5.37
CA ASN A 440 13.53 0.96 4.37
C ASN A 440 12.83 -0.41 4.45
N LEU A 441 11.50 -0.37 4.56
CA LEU A 441 10.68 -1.57 4.70
C LEU A 441 10.68 -2.39 3.39
N ARG A 442 10.46 -3.70 3.52
CA ARG A 442 10.35 -4.61 2.37
C ARG A 442 9.26 -4.19 1.39
N GLY A 443 8.13 -3.73 1.91
CA GLY A 443 6.94 -3.56 1.10
C GLY A 443 5.71 -3.02 1.80
N ILE A 444 4.64 -2.96 1.02
CA ILE A 444 3.30 -2.52 1.43
C ILE A 444 2.31 -3.66 1.17
N SER A 445 1.44 -3.94 2.12
CA SER A 445 0.43 -4.99 2.03
C SER A 445 -0.97 -4.41 2.17
N TYR A 446 -1.76 -4.45 1.10
CA TYR A 446 -3.07 -3.81 1.06
C TYR A 446 -4.19 -4.67 1.62
N TRP A 447 -5.02 -4.07 2.48
CA TRP A 447 -6.28 -4.65 2.98
C TRP A 447 -7.49 -3.80 2.56
N ALA A 448 -8.34 -4.25 1.66
CA ALA A 448 -8.13 -5.31 0.69
C ALA A 448 -8.66 -4.84 -0.66
N LEU A 449 -8.34 -5.56 -1.74
CA LEU A 449 -8.89 -5.27 -3.06
C LEU A 449 -10.42 -5.34 -3.04
N GLY A 450 -11.05 -4.59 -3.94
CA GLY A 450 -12.50 -4.44 -4.03
C GLY A 450 -13.01 -3.05 -3.63
N TYR A 451 -12.14 -2.21 -3.07
CA TYR A 451 -12.41 -0.80 -2.82
C TYR A 451 -11.65 0.07 -3.84
N PRO A 452 -12.35 0.72 -4.80
CA PRO A 452 -11.70 1.60 -5.75
C PRO A 452 -10.93 2.73 -5.07
N TYR A 453 -9.65 2.86 -5.41
CA TYR A 453 -8.77 3.94 -4.94
C TYR A 453 -7.70 4.26 -5.99
N PRO A 454 -8.07 4.85 -7.15
CA PRO A 454 -7.18 4.99 -8.30
C PRO A 454 -5.91 5.80 -8.02
N SER A 455 -6.03 6.86 -7.22
CA SER A 455 -4.92 7.75 -6.86
C SER A 455 -3.84 7.03 -6.03
N ASN A 456 -4.19 6.02 -5.23
CA ASN A 456 -3.21 5.19 -4.51
C ASN A 456 -2.27 4.46 -5.46
N TRP A 457 -2.80 3.77 -6.48
CA TRP A 457 -2.00 3.00 -7.43
C TRP A 457 -1.08 3.89 -8.27
N ALA A 458 -1.60 5.06 -8.68
CA ALA A 458 -0.82 6.07 -9.37
C ALA A 458 0.35 6.58 -8.51
N LEU A 459 0.09 6.91 -7.24
CA LEU A 459 1.13 7.34 -6.31
C LEU A 459 2.12 6.22 -6.00
N LEU A 460 1.66 4.98 -5.83
CA LEU A 460 2.54 3.84 -5.58
C LEU A 460 3.56 3.69 -6.71
N ALA A 461 3.12 3.78 -7.95
CA ALA A 461 4.00 3.73 -9.12
C ALA A 461 4.88 4.98 -9.28
N ASP A 462 4.43 6.15 -8.83
CA ASP A 462 5.25 7.37 -8.77
C ASP A 462 6.38 7.23 -7.74
N ASN A 463 6.12 6.54 -6.62
CA ASN A 463 7.02 6.45 -5.48
C ASN A 463 7.98 5.26 -5.53
N PHE A 464 7.61 4.15 -6.17
CA PHE A 464 8.35 2.89 -6.08
C PHE A 464 8.51 2.18 -7.43
N THR A 465 9.55 1.36 -7.52
CA THR A 465 9.63 0.29 -8.51
C THR A 465 9.07 -0.99 -7.88
N ILE A 466 8.06 -1.61 -8.50
CA ILE A 466 7.44 -2.81 -7.95
C ILE A 466 8.18 -4.05 -8.46
N LYS A 467 8.74 -4.83 -7.53
CA LYS A 467 9.39 -6.09 -7.84
C LYS A 467 8.38 -7.12 -8.36
N LYS A 468 8.72 -7.83 -9.43
CA LYS A 468 7.90 -8.89 -10.04
C LYS A 468 8.55 -10.24 -9.86
N GLY A 469 7.71 -11.28 -9.83
CA GLY A 469 8.16 -12.65 -9.71
C GLY A 469 8.75 -12.99 -8.33
N ARG A 470 9.14 -14.26 -8.20
CA ARG A 470 9.59 -14.86 -6.95
C ARG A 470 10.90 -14.22 -6.43
N PRO A 471 11.06 -13.97 -5.13
CA PRO A 471 12.36 -13.65 -4.56
C PRO A 471 13.36 -14.79 -4.83
N ALA A 472 14.60 -14.46 -5.17
CA ALA A 472 15.70 -15.42 -5.03
C ALA A 472 15.91 -15.65 -3.51
N PHE A 473 15.89 -16.91 -3.08
CA PHE A 473 16.18 -17.33 -1.70
C PHE A 473 17.65 -17.70 -1.59
#